data_AF-A0A6A7AX79-F1
#
_entry.id   AF-A0A6A7AX79-F1
#
_cell.length_a   1.000
_cell.length_b   1.000
_cell.length_c   1.000
_cell.angle_alpha   90.00
_cell.angle_beta   90.00
_cell.angle_gamma   90.00
#
_symmetry.space_group_name_H-M   'P 1'
#
loop_
_entity.id
_entity.type
_entity.pdbx_description
1 polymer ?
#
loop_
_entity_poly.entity_id
_entity_poly.type
_entity_poly.pdbx_seq_one_letter_code
_entity_poly.pdbx_strand_id
1 'polypeptide(L)'
;MKSVLSIAALAAMASASPIKRADGPTDAVILNYALTLEHLEDTFYREALAKYSVDDFKAAGFTEDNYNKIKTVASDEASHVSFLTGALKAAGATPVEACTYNFGYTDVKSFLATASVLEGVGVSAYLGAAADIMSKTYLTAAGSILTVEARHSSYVRNTVGQAPFPQPFDNPLSYNEIYTLAAQFITGCPSTNPPLPVKAFPSLSATSADESIKTGSTISLSVKDTKIEGTVYAAFITVTGPVFVDVKSNNGAYDVVVPEGVAGQSYVVLTSCNTAVSDDTTVAGPAIVEISS
;
A
#
# COMPACT_ATOMS: atom_id res chain seq x y z
N MET A 1 48.42 -19.75 9.89
CA MET A 1 47.09 -19.43 10.46
C MET A 1 46.82 -17.96 10.21
N LYS A 2 45.86 -17.64 9.33
CA LYS A 2 45.44 -16.26 9.04
C LYS A 2 44.32 -15.92 10.03
N SER A 3 44.54 -14.93 10.90
CA SER A 3 43.50 -14.44 11.82
C SER A 3 42.45 -13.66 11.06
N VAL A 4 41.19 -14.04 11.27
CA VAL A 4 39.99 -13.37 10.78
C VAL A 4 39.72 -12.18 11.71
N LEU A 5 39.73 -10.96 11.16
CA LEU A 5 39.20 -9.77 11.84
C LEU A 5 37.68 -9.79 11.67
N SER A 6 36.94 -10.09 12.74
CA SER A 6 35.50 -9.86 12.79
C SER A 6 35.23 -8.38 13.10
N ILE A 7 34.67 -7.65 12.14
CA ILE A 7 34.13 -6.30 12.36
C ILE A 7 32.77 -6.48 13.04
N ALA A 8 32.70 -6.18 14.33
CA ALA A 8 31.44 -6.02 15.04
C ALA A 8 30.86 -4.64 14.68
N ALA A 9 29.81 -4.60 13.87
CA ALA A 9 29.01 -3.40 13.68
C ALA A 9 28.19 -3.16 14.96
N LEU A 10 28.51 -2.09 15.71
CA LEU A 10 27.66 -1.61 16.79
C LEU A 10 26.36 -1.07 16.17
N ALA A 11 25.26 -1.80 16.35
CA ALA A 11 23.92 -1.26 16.15
C ALA A 11 23.67 -0.22 17.27
N ALA A 12 23.69 1.05 16.92
CA ALA A 12 23.16 2.10 17.78
C ALA A 12 21.64 1.90 17.87
N MET A 13 21.17 1.21 18.91
CA MET A 13 19.76 1.16 19.23
C MET A 13 19.35 2.56 19.69
N ALA A 14 18.67 3.30 18.80
CA ALA A 14 17.94 4.49 19.19
C ALA A 14 16.94 4.09 20.28
N SER A 15 17.26 4.43 21.52
CA SER A 15 16.38 4.22 22.66
C SER A 15 15.28 5.28 22.60
N ALA A 16 14.26 5.04 21.79
CA ALA A 16 13.02 5.81 21.86
C ALA A 16 12.36 5.45 23.19
N SER A 17 12.33 6.40 24.14
CA SER A 17 11.58 6.25 25.38
C SER A 17 10.10 6.06 25.03
N PRO A 18 9.36 5.13 25.66
CA PRO A 18 7.95 4.94 25.36
C PRO A 18 7.18 6.18 25.84
N ILE A 19 6.86 7.07 24.91
CA ILE A 19 5.85 8.11 25.14
C ILE A 19 4.52 7.35 25.27
N LYS A 20 3.83 7.56 26.40
CA LYS A 20 2.48 7.06 26.62
C LYS A 20 1.57 7.76 25.58
N ARG A 21 1.31 7.11 24.43
CA ARG A 21 0.50 7.69 23.35
C ARG A 21 -0.97 7.60 23.75
N ALA A 22 -1.53 8.71 24.21
CA ALA A 22 -2.92 8.80 24.69
C ALA A 22 -3.92 9.25 23.60
N ASP A 23 -3.49 9.52 22.36
CA ASP A 23 -4.32 10.13 21.31
C ASP A 23 -4.38 9.33 19.99
N GLY A 24 -4.13 8.01 20.01
CA GLY A 24 -4.20 7.14 18.82
C GLY A 24 -5.60 6.54 18.59
N PRO A 25 -5.89 6.00 17.38
CA PRO A 25 -7.11 5.25 17.13
C PRO A 25 -7.18 4.04 18.07
N THR A 26 -8.40 3.66 18.48
CA THR A 26 -8.58 2.44 19.27
C THR A 26 -8.36 1.21 18.38
N ASP A 27 -8.04 0.06 18.97
CA ASP A 27 -7.93 -1.20 18.22
C ASP A 27 -9.17 -1.50 17.38
N ALA A 28 -10.38 -1.19 17.87
CA ALA A 28 -11.61 -1.37 17.10
C ALA A 28 -11.67 -0.47 15.85
N VAL A 29 -11.14 0.76 15.94
CA VAL A 29 -11.02 1.65 14.78
C VAL A 29 -9.98 1.11 13.80
N ILE A 30 -8.84 0.62 14.27
CA ILE A 30 -7.78 0.02 13.43
C ILE A 30 -8.30 -1.24 12.72
N LEU A 31 -9.04 -2.10 13.42
CA LEU A 31 -9.64 -3.31 12.84
C LEU A 31 -10.72 -2.97 11.80
N ASN A 32 -11.54 -1.93 12.02
CA ASN A 32 -12.50 -1.47 11.03
C ASN A 32 -11.83 -0.83 9.80
N TYR A 33 -10.71 -0.14 10.02
CA TYR A 33 -9.86 0.36 8.94
C TYR A 33 -9.32 -0.81 8.10
N ALA A 34 -8.74 -1.84 8.72
CA ALA A 34 -8.28 -3.03 8.02
C ALA A 34 -9.44 -3.72 7.28
N LEU A 35 -10.58 -3.94 7.94
CA LEU A 35 -11.76 -4.57 7.34
C LEU A 35 -12.29 -3.81 6.12
N THR A 36 -12.13 -2.48 6.08
CA THR A 36 -12.52 -1.68 4.91
C THR A 36 -11.66 -2.02 3.68
N LEU A 37 -10.37 -2.26 3.88
CA LEU A 37 -9.43 -2.65 2.82
C LEU A 37 -9.65 -4.11 2.41
N GLU A 38 -9.85 -5.00 3.38
CA GLU A 38 -10.17 -6.41 3.11
C GLU A 38 -11.46 -6.58 2.31
N HIS A 39 -12.51 -5.79 2.60
CA HIS A 39 -13.72 -5.79 1.78
C HIS A 39 -13.46 -5.33 0.33
N LEU A 40 -12.52 -4.40 0.13
CA LEU A 40 -12.12 -3.94 -1.19
C LEU A 40 -11.44 -5.09 -1.96
N GLU A 41 -10.47 -5.77 -1.34
CA GLU A 41 -9.70 -6.87 -1.96
C GLU A 41 -10.56 -8.12 -2.19
N ASP A 42 -11.35 -8.54 -1.19
CA ASP A 42 -12.31 -9.64 -1.34
C ASP A 42 -13.32 -9.36 -2.48
N THR A 43 -13.84 -8.14 -2.56
CA THR A 43 -14.76 -7.77 -3.65
C THR A 43 -14.05 -7.73 -5.00
N PHE A 44 -12.84 -7.18 -5.07
CA PHE A 44 -12.02 -7.14 -6.27
C PHE A 44 -11.78 -8.53 -6.86
N TYR A 45 -11.31 -9.47 -6.04
CA TYR A 45 -11.04 -10.84 -6.50
C TYR A 45 -12.32 -11.60 -6.84
N ARG A 46 -13.38 -11.48 -6.02
CA ARG A 46 -14.66 -12.14 -6.28
C ARG A 46 -15.28 -11.67 -7.59
N GLU A 47 -15.29 -10.37 -7.86
CA GLU A 47 -15.82 -9.82 -9.11
C GLU A 47 -14.98 -10.24 -10.33
N ALA A 48 -13.66 -10.27 -10.19
CA ALA A 48 -12.77 -10.72 -11.27
C ALA A 48 -12.97 -12.20 -11.60
N LEU A 49 -13.07 -13.08 -10.60
CA LEU A 49 -13.28 -14.52 -10.79
C LEU A 49 -14.71 -14.86 -11.25
N ALA A 50 -15.68 -13.98 -10.99
CA ALA A 50 -17.01 -14.09 -11.59
C ALA A 50 -17.00 -13.69 -13.08
N LYS A 51 -16.10 -12.77 -13.47
CA LYS A 51 -16.00 -12.22 -14.83
C LYS A 51 -15.10 -13.02 -15.76
N TYR A 52 -13.99 -13.57 -15.25
CA TYR A 52 -12.97 -14.25 -16.04
C TYR A 52 -12.81 -15.71 -15.63
N SER A 53 -12.93 -16.59 -16.61
CA SER A 53 -12.71 -18.02 -16.50
C SER A 53 -11.23 -18.39 -16.65
N VAL A 54 -10.91 -19.65 -16.39
CA VAL A 54 -9.57 -20.20 -16.68
C VAL A 54 -9.19 -20.07 -18.17
N ASP A 55 -10.15 -20.13 -19.08
CA ASP A 55 -9.91 -20.00 -20.52
C ASP A 55 -9.56 -18.55 -20.89
N ASP A 56 -10.14 -17.55 -20.21
CA ASP A 56 -9.77 -16.14 -20.36
C ASP A 56 -8.33 -15.90 -19.89
N PHE A 57 -7.91 -16.54 -18.78
CA PHE A 57 -6.53 -16.51 -18.31
C PHE A 57 -5.57 -17.13 -19.32
N LYS A 58 -5.91 -18.31 -19.87
CA LYS A 58 -5.13 -18.98 -20.93
C LYS A 58 -5.03 -18.11 -22.18
N ALA A 59 -6.13 -17.48 -22.60
CA ALA A 59 -6.16 -16.57 -23.74
C ALA A 59 -5.29 -15.32 -23.52
N ALA A 60 -5.18 -14.83 -22.29
CA ALA A 60 -4.31 -13.72 -21.90
C ALA A 60 -2.83 -14.12 -21.76
N GLY A 61 -2.49 -15.41 -21.89
CA GLY A 61 -1.12 -15.92 -21.81
C GLY A 61 -0.71 -16.43 -20.41
N PHE A 62 -1.67 -16.60 -19.50
CA PHE A 62 -1.43 -17.16 -18.17
C PHE A 62 -1.77 -18.65 -18.11
N THR A 63 -1.30 -19.33 -17.07
CA THR A 63 -1.53 -20.77 -16.89
C THR A 63 -2.77 -21.05 -16.05
N GLU A 64 -3.23 -22.29 -16.08
CA GLU A 64 -4.27 -22.76 -15.15
C GLU A 64 -3.80 -22.74 -13.69
N ASP A 65 -2.51 -22.95 -13.43
CA ASP A 65 -1.94 -22.76 -12.10
C ASP A 65 -2.08 -21.29 -11.67
N ASN A 66 -1.85 -20.33 -12.57
CA ASN A 66 -2.08 -18.92 -12.26
C ASN A 66 -3.52 -18.64 -11.82
N TYR A 67 -4.49 -19.12 -12.58
CA TYR A 67 -5.90 -18.98 -12.21
C TYR A 67 -6.22 -19.63 -10.86
N ASN A 68 -5.70 -20.84 -10.59
CA ASN A 68 -5.94 -21.53 -9.32
C ASN A 68 -5.30 -20.82 -8.12
N LYS A 69 -4.14 -20.20 -8.30
CA LYS A 69 -3.51 -19.38 -7.24
C LYS A 69 -4.30 -18.11 -6.97
N ILE A 70 -4.82 -17.42 -7.99
CA ILE A 70 -5.71 -16.28 -7.79
C ILE A 70 -6.99 -16.68 -7.05
N LYS A 71 -7.54 -17.87 -7.32
CA LYS A 71 -8.64 -18.42 -6.50
C LYS A 71 -8.26 -18.66 -5.04
N THR A 72 -7.01 -19.04 -4.77
CA THR A 72 -6.51 -19.18 -3.40
C THR A 72 -6.45 -17.81 -2.72
N VAL A 73 -5.87 -16.79 -3.37
CA VAL A 73 -5.85 -15.42 -2.85
C VAL A 73 -7.27 -14.94 -2.52
N ALA A 74 -8.21 -15.07 -3.46
CA ALA A 74 -9.60 -14.72 -3.23
C ALA A 74 -10.26 -15.41 -2.02
N SER A 75 -9.87 -16.66 -1.74
CA SER A 75 -10.36 -17.40 -0.58
C SER A 75 -9.72 -16.94 0.73
N ASP A 76 -8.47 -16.51 0.67
CA ASP A 76 -7.75 -15.95 1.81
C ASP A 76 -8.35 -14.57 2.18
N GLU A 77 -8.61 -13.69 1.20
CA GLU A 77 -9.27 -12.39 1.44
C GLU A 77 -10.66 -12.53 2.09
N ALA A 78 -11.48 -13.46 1.59
CA ALA A 78 -12.77 -13.76 2.21
C ALA A 78 -12.61 -14.25 3.67
N SER A 79 -11.51 -14.96 3.96
CA SER A 79 -11.19 -15.43 5.31
C SER A 79 -10.72 -14.28 6.21
N HIS A 80 -9.94 -13.33 5.69
CA HIS A 80 -9.53 -12.11 6.40
C HIS A 80 -10.75 -11.26 6.78
N VAL A 81 -11.68 -11.01 5.83
CA VAL A 81 -12.96 -10.32 6.08
C VAL A 81 -13.75 -10.99 7.20
N SER A 82 -13.91 -12.30 7.12
CA SER A 82 -14.65 -13.09 8.12
C SER A 82 -13.99 -13.00 9.51
N PHE A 83 -12.67 -13.13 9.55
CA PHE A 83 -11.88 -13.04 10.77
C PHE A 83 -12.02 -11.67 11.44
N LEU A 84 -11.80 -10.57 10.72
CA LEU A 84 -11.89 -9.21 11.25
C LEU A 84 -13.32 -8.87 11.69
N THR A 85 -14.32 -9.26 10.89
CA THR A 85 -15.74 -9.13 11.25
C THR A 85 -16.06 -9.82 12.58
N GLY A 86 -15.56 -11.04 12.76
CA GLY A 86 -15.69 -11.80 14.00
C GLY A 86 -14.98 -11.13 15.18
N ALA A 87 -13.75 -10.66 14.97
CA ALA A 87 -12.95 -9.97 15.99
C ALA A 87 -13.63 -8.68 16.48
N LEU A 88 -14.17 -7.87 15.57
CA LEU A 88 -14.91 -6.65 15.87
C LEU A 88 -16.19 -6.93 16.66
N LYS A 89 -16.99 -7.93 16.22
CA LYS A 89 -18.19 -8.35 16.95
C LYS A 89 -17.85 -8.85 18.37
N ALA A 90 -16.80 -9.65 18.51
CA ALA A 90 -16.33 -10.14 19.81
C ALA A 90 -15.85 -9.01 20.73
N ALA A 91 -15.29 -7.94 20.15
CA ALA A 91 -14.89 -6.72 20.86
C ALA A 91 -16.08 -5.79 21.19
N GLY A 92 -17.31 -6.14 20.80
CA GLY A 92 -18.49 -5.29 20.97
C GLY A 92 -18.53 -4.08 20.04
N ALA A 93 -17.70 -4.07 18.99
CA ALA A 93 -17.70 -3.04 17.96
C ALA A 93 -18.61 -3.43 16.78
N THR A 94 -19.15 -2.43 16.09
CA THR A 94 -19.88 -2.63 14.83
C THR A 94 -18.87 -2.76 13.68
N PRO A 95 -18.84 -3.89 12.95
CA PRO A 95 -18.02 -4.01 11.76
C PRO A 95 -18.54 -3.13 10.64
N VAL A 96 -17.63 -2.57 9.83
CA VAL A 96 -17.97 -1.96 8.55
C VAL A 96 -18.50 -3.02 7.58
N GLU A 97 -19.49 -2.63 6.77
CA GLU A 97 -19.96 -3.41 5.64
C GLU A 97 -19.21 -3.00 4.36
N ALA A 98 -19.16 -3.89 3.37
CA ALA A 98 -18.52 -3.63 2.09
C ALA A 98 -19.09 -2.37 1.40
N CYS A 99 -18.20 -1.60 0.77
CA CYS A 99 -18.58 -0.49 -0.09
C CYS A 99 -18.95 -0.99 -1.50
N THR A 100 -19.33 -0.08 -2.38
CA THR A 100 -19.39 -0.33 -3.82
C THR A 100 -18.11 0.17 -4.47
N TYR A 101 -17.61 -0.57 -5.45
CA TYR A 101 -16.29 -0.31 -6.03
C TYR A 101 -16.34 -0.17 -7.56
N ASN A 102 -15.33 0.48 -8.11
CA ASN A 102 -15.03 0.49 -9.54
C ASN A 102 -13.53 0.32 -9.75
N PHE A 103 -13.14 -0.87 -10.19
CA PHE A 103 -11.73 -1.23 -10.36
C PHE A 103 -11.16 -0.95 -11.75
N GLY A 104 -12.00 -0.62 -12.72
CA GLY A 104 -11.58 -0.15 -14.05
C GLY A 104 -10.89 -1.17 -14.97
N TYR A 105 -10.64 -2.42 -14.54
CA TYR A 105 -10.01 -3.43 -15.38
C TYR A 105 -10.95 -3.94 -16.50
N THR A 106 -10.39 -4.13 -17.68
CA THR A 106 -11.13 -4.54 -18.89
C THR A 106 -10.77 -5.94 -19.36
N ASP A 107 -9.62 -6.46 -18.97
CA ASP A 107 -9.10 -7.78 -19.32
C ASP A 107 -8.30 -8.41 -18.16
N VAL A 108 -7.87 -9.67 -18.31
CA VAL A 108 -7.12 -10.39 -17.27
C VAL A 108 -5.78 -9.73 -16.96
N LYS A 109 -5.12 -9.10 -17.95
CA LYS A 109 -3.81 -8.45 -17.74
C LYS A 109 -3.96 -7.18 -16.90
N SER A 110 -4.94 -6.33 -17.21
CA SER A 110 -5.27 -5.16 -16.41
C SER A 110 -5.78 -5.53 -15.03
N PHE A 111 -6.55 -6.61 -14.89
CA PHE A 111 -6.91 -7.19 -13.59
C PHE A 111 -5.67 -7.56 -12.77
N LEU A 112 -4.75 -8.38 -13.31
CA LEU A 112 -3.55 -8.80 -12.58
C LEU A 112 -2.60 -7.64 -12.28
N ALA A 113 -2.55 -6.62 -13.14
CA ALA A 113 -1.80 -5.40 -12.88
C ALA A 113 -2.40 -4.62 -11.69
N THR A 114 -3.72 -4.47 -11.63
CA THR A 114 -4.41 -3.87 -10.48
C THR A 114 -4.23 -4.72 -9.22
N ALA A 115 -4.27 -6.06 -9.34
CA ALA A 115 -4.01 -6.97 -8.24
C ALA A 115 -2.62 -6.73 -7.64
N SER A 116 -1.57 -6.65 -8.48
CA SER A 116 -0.21 -6.37 -8.02
C SER A 116 -0.12 -5.08 -7.20
N VAL A 117 -0.89 -4.07 -7.60
CA VAL A 117 -0.99 -2.79 -6.89
C VAL A 117 -1.68 -2.95 -5.54
N LEU A 118 -2.89 -3.52 -5.51
CA LEU A 118 -3.69 -3.66 -4.30
C LEU A 118 -2.96 -4.47 -3.23
N GLU A 119 -2.39 -5.61 -3.62
CA GLU A 119 -1.62 -6.48 -2.71
C GLU A 119 -0.44 -5.75 -2.05
N GLY A 120 0.30 -4.96 -2.82
CA GLY A 120 1.37 -4.13 -2.25
C GLY A 120 0.85 -3.02 -1.34
N VAL A 121 -0.34 -2.48 -1.61
CA VAL A 121 -1.03 -1.52 -0.73
C VAL A 121 -1.50 -2.21 0.56
N GLY A 122 -2.03 -3.42 0.50
CA GLY A 122 -2.39 -4.25 1.65
C GLY A 122 -1.21 -4.50 2.58
N VAL A 123 -0.05 -4.89 2.03
CA VAL A 123 1.22 -5.02 2.78
C VAL A 123 1.57 -3.71 3.49
N SER A 124 1.58 -2.59 2.76
CA SER A 124 1.89 -1.27 3.33
C SER A 124 0.90 -0.82 4.41
N ALA A 125 -0.38 -1.19 4.28
CA ALA A 125 -1.43 -0.84 5.23
C ALA A 125 -1.26 -1.58 6.56
N TYR A 126 -1.08 -2.90 6.52
CA TYR A 126 -0.85 -3.69 7.72
C TYR A 126 0.46 -3.32 8.41
N LEU A 127 1.52 -3.12 7.64
CA LEU A 127 2.82 -2.71 8.20
C LEU A 127 2.74 -1.33 8.85
N GLY A 128 2.06 -0.37 8.21
CA GLY A 128 1.87 0.99 8.75
C GLY A 128 1.03 1.03 10.02
N ALA A 129 -0.04 0.23 10.08
CA ALA A 129 -0.92 0.17 11.26
C ALA A 129 -0.34 -0.64 12.43
N ALA A 130 0.65 -1.51 12.19
CA ALA A 130 1.17 -2.44 13.20
C ALA A 130 1.63 -1.75 14.50
N ALA A 131 2.24 -0.57 14.39
CA ALA A 131 2.76 0.17 15.54
C ALA A 131 1.64 0.77 16.42
N ASP A 132 0.42 0.92 15.91
CA ASP A 132 -0.71 1.51 16.62
C ASP A 132 -1.57 0.48 17.34
N ILE A 133 -1.43 -0.81 17.02
CA ILE A 133 -2.23 -1.87 17.65
C ILE A 133 -1.79 -2.08 19.10
N MET A 134 -2.72 -1.82 20.02
CA MET A 134 -2.49 -1.90 21.47
C MET A 134 -2.55 -3.35 21.97
N SER A 135 -3.58 -4.10 21.55
CA SER A 135 -3.77 -5.50 21.91
C SER A 135 -2.72 -6.38 21.26
N LYS A 136 -1.97 -7.13 22.08
CA LYS A 136 -0.97 -8.08 21.57
C LYS A 136 -1.60 -9.21 20.77
N THR A 137 -2.83 -9.60 21.11
CA THR A 137 -3.59 -10.59 20.33
C THR A 137 -3.91 -10.06 18.94
N TYR A 138 -4.38 -8.82 18.82
CA TYR A 138 -4.67 -8.23 17.51
C TYR A 138 -3.39 -7.94 16.72
N LEU A 139 -2.30 -7.54 17.39
CA LEU A 139 -1.01 -7.35 16.74
C LEU A 139 -0.48 -8.66 16.15
N THR A 140 -0.58 -9.78 16.88
CA THR A 140 -0.21 -11.09 16.36
C THR A 140 -1.11 -11.52 15.19
N ALA A 141 -2.40 -11.25 15.26
CA ALA A 141 -3.32 -11.55 14.17
C ALA A 141 -3.02 -10.72 12.91
N ALA A 142 -2.85 -9.41 13.05
CA ALA A 142 -2.45 -8.51 11.97
C ALA A 142 -1.10 -8.92 11.36
N GLY A 143 -0.13 -9.30 12.20
CA GLY A 143 1.16 -9.82 11.73
C GLY A 143 1.03 -11.14 10.95
N SER A 144 0.05 -11.98 11.27
CA SER A 144 -0.25 -13.19 10.49
C SER A 144 -0.76 -12.83 9.10
N ILE A 145 -1.73 -11.90 9.02
CA ILE A 145 -2.31 -11.43 7.75
C ILE A 145 -1.25 -10.77 6.89
N LEU A 146 -0.48 -9.83 7.44
CA LEU A 146 0.64 -9.16 6.75
C LEU A 146 1.59 -10.14 6.03
N THR A 147 1.91 -11.28 6.66
CA THR A 147 2.81 -12.26 6.02
C THR A 147 2.16 -13.01 4.87
N VAL A 148 0.84 -13.12 4.86
CA VAL A 148 0.04 -13.72 3.78
C VAL A 148 -0.07 -12.72 2.63
N GLU A 149 -0.44 -11.47 2.89
CA GLU A 149 -0.41 -10.35 1.93
C GLU A 149 0.93 -10.26 1.19
N ALA A 150 2.05 -10.35 1.94
CA ALA A 150 3.38 -10.29 1.34
C ALA A 150 3.64 -11.46 0.37
N ARG A 151 3.09 -12.65 0.63
CA ARG A 151 3.21 -13.81 -0.29
C ARG A 151 2.31 -13.67 -1.51
N HIS A 152 1.10 -13.16 -1.32
CA HIS A 152 0.18 -12.84 -2.40
C HIS A 152 0.77 -11.79 -3.33
N SER A 153 1.24 -10.66 -2.78
CA SER A 153 1.97 -9.60 -3.49
C SER A 153 3.16 -10.17 -4.28
N SER A 154 4.05 -10.93 -3.62
CA SER A 154 5.20 -11.55 -4.28
C SER A 154 4.80 -12.45 -5.46
N TYR A 155 3.75 -13.25 -5.28
CA TYR A 155 3.23 -14.13 -6.31
C TYR A 155 2.64 -13.36 -7.51
N VAL A 156 1.78 -12.37 -7.25
CA VAL A 156 1.11 -11.59 -8.29
C VAL A 156 2.14 -10.78 -9.07
N ARG A 157 3.09 -10.13 -8.38
CA ARG A 157 4.23 -9.42 -8.99
C ARG A 157 4.99 -10.31 -9.96
N ASN A 158 5.40 -11.51 -9.51
CA ASN A 158 6.08 -12.46 -10.40
C ASN A 158 5.21 -12.87 -11.59
N THR A 159 3.90 -13.03 -11.38
CA THR A 159 2.95 -13.39 -12.45
C THR A 159 2.85 -12.33 -13.53
N VAL A 160 2.94 -11.05 -13.18
CA VAL A 160 2.93 -9.92 -14.14
C VAL A 160 4.32 -9.51 -14.63
N GLY A 161 5.36 -10.27 -14.32
CA GLY A 161 6.74 -10.01 -14.78
C GLY A 161 7.48 -8.93 -13.97
N GLN A 162 6.98 -8.55 -12.80
CA GLN A 162 7.67 -7.69 -11.84
C GLN A 162 8.55 -8.51 -10.89
N ALA A 163 9.50 -7.85 -10.24
CA ALA A 163 10.35 -8.51 -9.25
C ALA A 163 9.51 -8.94 -8.01
N PRO A 164 9.50 -10.24 -7.64
CA PRO A 164 8.73 -10.76 -6.50
C PRO A 164 9.20 -10.28 -5.12
N PHE A 165 10.47 -9.88 -5.00
CA PHE A 165 11.11 -9.41 -3.76
C PHE A 165 12.09 -8.28 -4.11
N PRO A 166 11.56 -7.11 -4.51
CA PRO A 166 12.35 -6.06 -5.15
C PRO A 166 13.33 -5.36 -4.19
N GLN A 167 13.05 -5.36 -2.88
CA GLN A 167 13.83 -4.69 -1.86
C GLN A 167 13.78 -5.44 -0.53
N PRO A 168 14.75 -5.24 0.38
CA PRO A 168 14.81 -5.96 1.66
C PRO A 168 13.77 -5.52 2.70
N PHE A 169 13.12 -4.38 2.50
CA PHE A 169 12.13 -3.83 3.43
C PHE A 169 10.95 -3.22 2.67
N ASP A 170 9.73 -3.56 3.08
CA ASP A 170 8.52 -2.91 2.57
C ASP A 170 8.29 -1.53 3.19
N ASN A 171 7.51 -0.71 2.51
CA ASN A 171 7.29 0.69 2.87
C ASN A 171 5.98 0.82 3.67
N PRO A 172 6.01 1.15 4.98
CA PRO A 172 4.80 1.43 5.75
C PRO A 172 4.19 2.76 5.30
N LEU A 173 2.88 2.80 5.12
CA LEU A 173 2.13 4.01 4.80
C LEU A 173 1.20 4.41 5.95
N SER A 174 0.90 5.71 6.06
CA SER A 174 -0.09 6.23 7.01
C SER A 174 -1.51 5.83 6.61
N TYR A 175 -2.46 5.88 7.55
CA TYR A 175 -3.87 5.60 7.24
C TYR A 175 -4.43 6.49 6.13
N ASN A 176 -4.03 7.78 6.09
CA ASN A 176 -4.50 8.70 5.06
C ASN A 176 -3.83 8.42 3.71
N GLU A 177 -2.56 8.02 3.70
CA GLU A 177 -1.87 7.64 2.48
C GLU A 177 -2.52 6.39 1.85
N ILE A 178 -2.79 5.35 2.66
CA ILE A 178 -3.51 4.15 2.21
C ILE A 178 -4.93 4.49 1.79
N TYR A 179 -5.67 5.26 2.59
CA TYR A 179 -7.03 5.62 2.24
C TYR A 179 -7.10 6.46 0.97
N THR A 180 -6.09 7.29 0.69
CA THR A 180 -5.97 8.00 -0.60
C THR A 180 -5.87 7.02 -1.76
N LEU A 181 -5.08 5.95 -1.61
CA LEU A 181 -4.93 4.90 -2.63
C LEU A 181 -6.18 4.02 -2.76
N ALA A 182 -6.92 3.76 -1.68
CA ALA A 182 -8.13 2.96 -1.72
C ALA A 182 -9.35 3.76 -2.24
N ALA A 183 -9.47 5.04 -1.87
CA ALA A 183 -10.64 5.88 -2.15
C ALA A 183 -10.92 6.05 -3.65
N GLN A 184 -9.90 5.96 -4.50
CA GLN A 184 -10.04 6.00 -5.95
C GLN A 184 -10.83 4.82 -6.54
N PHE A 185 -10.95 3.71 -5.81
CA PHE A 185 -11.80 2.57 -6.19
C PHE A 185 -13.19 2.62 -5.57
N ILE A 186 -13.41 3.42 -4.52
CA ILE A 186 -14.66 3.44 -3.75
C ILE A 186 -15.65 4.40 -4.41
N THR A 187 -16.80 3.89 -4.84
CA THR A 187 -17.88 4.69 -5.44
C THR A 187 -18.96 5.10 -4.44
N GLY A 188 -19.07 4.38 -3.32
CA GLY A 188 -19.99 4.69 -2.23
C GLY A 188 -19.91 3.66 -1.13
N CYS A 189 -20.22 4.04 0.11
CA CYS A 189 -20.27 3.12 1.26
C CYS A 189 -21.61 3.23 1.98
N PRO A 190 -22.08 2.17 2.65
CA PRO A 190 -23.27 2.23 3.48
C PRO A 190 -23.17 3.36 4.53
N SER A 191 -24.21 4.20 4.61
CA SER A 191 -24.27 5.30 5.60
C SER A 191 -24.28 4.83 7.06
N THR A 192 -24.51 3.54 7.29
CA THR A 192 -24.47 2.86 8.59
C THR A 192 -23.06 2.47 9.01
N ASN A 193 -22.06 2.54 8.11
CA ASN A 193 -20.69 2.21 8.47
C ASN A 193 -20.17 3.20 9.53
N PRO A 194 -19.47 2.72 10.57
CA PRO A 194 -18.82 3.61 11.53
C PRO A 194 -17.81 4.52 10.82
N PRO A 195 -17.67 5.78 11.26
CA PRO A 195 -16.71 6.70 10.66
C PRO A 195 -15.28 6.21 10.92
N LEU A 196 -14.44 6.25 9.89
CA LEU A 196 -13.00 6.06 10.01
C LEU A 196 -12.32 7.43 10.13
N PRO A 197 -11.31 7.60 11.00
CA PRO A 197 -10.57 8.85 11.16
C PRO A 197 -9.54 9.02 10.03
N VAL A 198 -9.95 8.81 8.78
CA VAL A 198 -9.11 8.88 7.59
C VAL A 198 -9.60 9.96 6.65
N LYS A 199 -8.67 10.57 5.94
CA LYS A 199 -8.93 11.61 4.96
C LYS A 199 -8.05 11.35 3.75
N ALA A 200 -8.68 11.24 2.58
CA ALA A 200 -7.93 11.16 1.34
C ALA A 200 -7.24 12.51 1.06
N PHE A 201 -5.96 12.45 0.75
CA PHE A 201 -5.22 13.57 0.17
C PHE A 201 -5.62 13.78 -1.29
N PRO A 202 -5.30 14.94 -1.88
CA PRO A 202 -5.38 15.11 -3.33
C PRO A 202 -4.61 13.99 -4.05
N SER A 203 -5.26 13.37 -5.05
CA SER A 203 -4.66 12.26 -5.79
C SER A 203 -3.45 12.72 -6.59
N LEU A 204 -2.37 11.93 -6.49
CA LEU A 204 -1.12 12.13 -7.20
C LEU A 204 -0.90 10.98 -8.17
N SER A 205 -0.56 11.30 -9.42
CA SER A 205 -0.13 10.31 -10.42
C SER A 205 1.35 10.52 -10.76
N ALA A 206 2.03 9.43 -11.10
CA ALA A 206 3.40 9.45 -11.60
C ALA A 206 3.41 8.97 -13.06
N THR A 207 4.20 9.64 -13.90
CA THR A 207 4.45 9.24 -15.29
C THR A 207 5.94 9.30 -15.59
N SER A 208 6.40 8.54 -16.57
CA SER A 208 7.80 8.54 -17.01
C SER A 208 7.86 8.45 -18.53
N ALA A 209 8.92 9.01 -19.11
CA ALA A 209 9.28 8.76 -20.51
C ALA A 209 10.04 7.44 -20.68
N ASP A 210 10.60 6.91 -19.59
CA ASP A 210 11.31 5.63 -19.59
C ASP A 210 10.31 4.47 -19.62
N GLU A 211 10.57 3.46 -20.46
CA GLU A 211 9.76 2.23 -20.51
C GLU A 211 9.80 1.45 -19.17
N SER A 212 10.94 1.51 -18.49
CA SER A 212 11.17 0.91 -17.17
C SER A 212 11.82 1.98 -16.28
N ILE A 213 11.10 2.35 -15.23
CA ILE A 213 11.56 3.31 -14.23
C ILE A 213 12.59 2.60 -13.34
N LYS A 214 13.73 3.23 -13.11
CA LYS A 214 14.82 2.72 -12.25
C LYS A 214 15.43 3.87 -11.47
N THR A 215 16.36 3.56 -10.56
CA THR A 215 17.19 4.58 -9.91
C THR A 215 17.81 5.54 -10.94
N GLY A 216 17.67 6.83 -10.71
CA GLY A 216 18.13 7.89 -11.61
C GLY A 216 17.17 8.26 -12.75
N SER A 217 16.09 7.50 -12.96
CA SER A 217 15.01 7.90 -13.87
C SER A 217 14.34 9.17 -13.38
N THR A 218 13.88 10.00 -14.32
CA THR A 218 13.03 11.16 -14.01
C THR A 218 11.57 10.76 -14.15
N ILE A 219 10.78 11.00 -13.11
CA ILE A 219 9.33 10.82 -13.12
C ILE A 219 8.65 12.19 -12.97
N SER A 220 7.53 12.38 -13.65
CA SER A 220 6.71 13.58 -13.57
C SER A 220 5.47 13.30 -12.73
N LEU A 221 5.34 14.02 -11.61
CA LEU A 221 4.23 13.89 -10.66
C LEU A 221 3.16 14.93 -10.96
N SER A 222 1.92 14.50 -11.12
CA SER A 222 0.79 15.37 -11.44
C SER A 222 -0.33 15.23 -10.42
N VAL A 223 -0.84 16.37 -9.95
CA VAL A 223 -1.95 16.43 -9.00
C VAL A 223 -3.24 16.66 -9.76
N LYS A 224 -4.26 15.87 -9.48
CA LYS A 224 -5.55 16.00 -10.16
C LYS A 224 -6.36 17.17 -9.59
N ASP A 225 -6.93 18.00 -10.47
CA ASP A 225 -7.92 19.05 -10.19
C ASP A 225 -7.50 20.10 -9.13
N THR A 226 -6.22 20.16 -8.76
CA THR A 226 -5.71 21.00 -7.68
C THR A 226 -4.35 21.57 -8.03
N LYS A 227 -4.18 22.88 -7.84
CA LYS A 227 -2.88 23.53 -7.88
C LYS A 227 -2.32 23.59 -6.46
N ILE A 228 -1.11 23.08 -6.25
CA ILE A 228 -0.43 23.24 -4.95
C ILE A 228 0.21 24.63 -4.90
N GLU A 229 -0.05 25.35 -3.82
CA GLU A 229 0.57 26.65 -3.54
C GLU A 229 1.75 26.50 -2.56
N GLY A 230 2.71 27.42 -2.65
CA GLY A 230 3.88 27.43 -1.76
C GLY A 230 5.01 26.51 -2.22
N THR A 231 5.99 26.33 -1.33
CA THR A 231 7.15 25.47 -1.57
C THR A 231 6.73 24.01 -1.46
N VAL A 232 7.10 23.21 -2.46
CA VAL A 232 6.78 21.78 -2.55
C VAL A 232 8.07 20.98 -2.57
N TYR A 233 8.10 19.93 -1.75
CA TYR A 233 9.11 18.89 -1.74
C TYR A 233 8.47 17.56 -2.14
N ALA A 234 9.28 16.60 -2.56
CA ALA A 234 8.85 15.24 -2.79
C ALA A 234 9.63 14.30 -1.88
N ALA A 235 8.94 13.29 -1.37
CA ALA A 235 9.53 12.30 -0.49
C ALA A 235 9.08 10.91 -0.90
N PHE A 236 10.04 10.01 -1.11
CA PHE A 236 9.76 8.58 -1.20
C PHE A 236 9.62 8.02 0.22
N ILE A 237 8.52 7.30 0.48
CA ILE A 237 8.26 6.72 1.79
C ILE A 237 9.06 5.44 1.95
N THR A 238 9.82 5.33 3.05
CA THR A 238 10.56 4.11 3.42
C THR A 238 10.48 3.84 4.92
N VAL A 239 10.69 2.58 5.33
CA VAL A 239 10.65 2.20 6.76
C VAL A 239 11.73 2.86 7.61
N THR A 240 12.87 3.25 7.02
CA THR A 240 13.97 3.93 7.71
C THR A 240 13.79 5.44 7.76
N GLY A 241 12.72 5.96 7.17
CA GLY A 241 12.39 7.38 7.07
C GLY A 241 12.20 7.84 5.63
N PRO A 242 11.51 8.97 5.40
CA PRO A 242 11.31 9.49 4.06
C PRO A 242 12.62 9.90 3.39
N VAL A 243 12.77 9.55 2.12
CA VAL A 243 13.90 9.98 1.27
C VAL A 243 13.45 11.18 0.44
N PHE A 244 13.89 12.37 0.85
CA PHE A 244 13.58 13.62 0.16
C PHE A 244 14.39 13.75 -1.13
N VAL A 245 13.72 14.21 -2.19
CA VAL A 245 14.33 14.48 -3.49
C VAL A 245 14.01 15.89 -3.95
N ASP A 246 14.91 16.45 -4.75
CA ASP A 246 14.72 17.78 -5.34
C ASP A 246 13.55 17.74 -6.33
N VAL A 247 12.74 18.81 -6.28
CA VAL A 247 11.56 18.98 -7.13
C VAL A 247 11.80 20.08 -8.15
N LYS A 248 11.57 19.77 -9.43
CA LYS A 248 11.55 20.76 -10.50
C LYS A 248 10.12 20.93 -11.01
N SER A 249 9.52 22.09 -10.75
CA SER A 249 8.18 22.40 -11.28
C SER A 249 8.23 22.56 -12.81
N ASN A 250 7.28 21.92 -13.49
CA ASN A 250 7.18 21.91 -14.95
C ASN A 250 5.70 21.98 -15.37
N ASN A 251 5.22 23.16 -15.78
CA ASN A 251 3.86 23.38 -16.30
C ASN A 251 2.72 22.78 -15.45
N GLY A 252 2.83 22.83 -14.11
CA GLY A 252 1.83 22.29 -13.19
C GLY A 252 2.07 20.84 -12.74
N ALA A 253 3.11 20.18 -13.28
CA ALA A 253 3.66 18.94 -12.77
C ALA A 253 4.95 19.19 -11.97
N TYR A 254 5.44 18.14 -11.32
CA TYR A 254 6.62 18.14 -10.46
C TYR A 254 7.54 17.01 -10.89
N ASP A 255 8.62 17.37 -11.59
CA ASP A 255 9.62 16.40 -12.05
C ASP A 255 10.59 16.10 -10.89
N VAL A 256 10.79 14.81 -10.61
CA VAL A 256 11.68 14.32 -9.57
C VAL A 256 12.54 13.17 -10.10
N VAL A 257 13.72 12.98 -9.50
CA VAL A 257 14.62 11.88 -9.82
C VAL A 257 14.45 10.76 -8.81
N VAL A 258 14.28 9.53 -9.28
CA VAL A 258 14.17 8.35 -8.42
C VAL A 258 15.48 8.14 -7.65
N PRO A 259 15.46 8.13 -6.30
CA PRO A 259 16.66 8.04 -5.49
C PRO A 259 17.21 6.61 -5.43
N GLU A 260 18.43 6.46 -4.92
CA GLU A 260 18.94 5.15 -4.50
C GLU A 260 18.17 4.61 -3.30
N GLY A 261 18.13 3.29 -3.14
CA GLY A 261 17.55 2.64 -1.95
C GLY A 261 16.04 2.43 -2.00
N VAL A 262 15.39 2.69 -3.13
CA VAL A 262 13.97 2.37 -3.39
C VAL A 262 13.86 1.44 -4.60
N ALA A 263 13.01 0.41 -4.51
CA ALA A 263 12.76 -0.52 -5.61
C ALA A 263 11.36 -1.17 -5.48
N GLY A 264 10.86 -1.73 -6.57
CA GLY A 264 9.54 -2.34 -6.65
C GLY A 264 8.41 -1.31 -6.55
N GLN A 265 7.28 -1.72 -5.97
CA GLN A 265 6.18 -0.82 -5.65
C GLN A 265 6.61 0.18 -4.56
N SER A 266 6.91 1.40 -5.00
CA SER A 266 7.34 2.50 -4.15
C SER A 266 6.32 3.64 -4.16
N TYR A 267 6.33 4.43 -3.11
CA TYR A 267 5.34 5.47 -2.87
C TYR A 267 6.03 6.82 -2.74
N VAL A 268 5.55 7.80 -3.50
CA VAL A 268 6.07 9.18 -3.43
C VAL A 268 4.93 10.13 -3.10
N VAL A 269 5.16 11.02 -2.13
CA VAL A 269 4.22 12.09 -1.77
C VAL A 269 4.80 13.44 -2.14
N LEU A 270 3.92 14.41 -2.37
CA LEU A 270 4.29 15.83 -2.33
C LEU A 270 4.00 16.36 -0.92
N THR A 271 4.94 17.12 -0.36
CA THR A 271 4.87 17.63 1.01
C THR A 271 5.34 19.09 1.10
N SER A 272 4.79 19.84 2.05
CA SER A 272 5.20 21.22 2.36
C SER A 272 6.38 21.30 3.34
N CYS A 273 6.90 20.15 3.78
CA CYS A 273 8.01 20.04 4.74
C CYS A 273 9.13 19.17 4.16
N ASN A 274 10.40 19.55 4.37
CA ASN A 274 11.58 18.81 3.89
C ASN A 274 12.33 18.02 4.97
N THR A 275 11.77 17.92 6.17
CA THR A 275 12.38 17.20 7.30
C THR A 275 11.49 16.10 7.86
N ALA A 276 10.19 16.13 7.55
CA ALA A 276 9.23 15.13 7.99
C ALA A 276 8.10 14.98 6.97
N VAL A 277 7.52 13.77 6.94
CA VAL A 277 6.25 13.48 6.27
C VAL A 277 5.26 13.08 7.35
N SER A 278 4.12 13.76 7.40
CA SER A 278 2.96 13.48 8.24
C SER A 278 1.69 13.90 7.53
N ASP A 279 0.54 13.53 8.10
CA ASP A 279 -0.76 13.92 7.55
C ASP A 279 -0.96 15.45 7.44
N ASP A 280 -0.28 16.23 8.29
CA ASP A 280 -0.34 17.69 8.28
C ASP A 280 0.57 18.33 7.21
N THR A 281 1.63 17.63 6.79
CA THR A 281 2.60 18.15 5.82
C THR A 281 2.34 17.62 4.41
N THR A 282 1.69 16.47 4.27
CA THR A 282 1.37 15.88 2.97
C THR A 282 0.34 16.72 2.24
N VAL A 283 0.72 17.24 1.07
CA VAL A 283 -0.15 18.08 0.24
C VAL A 283 -0.81 17.31 -0.90
N ALA A 284 -0.22 16.19 -1.34
CA ALA A 284 -0.81 15.27 -2.30
C ALA A 284 -0.14 13.90 -2.27
N GLY A 285 -0.89 12.87 -2.67
CA GLY A 285 -0.40 11.50 -2.85
C GLY A 285 -0.76 10.53 -1.72
N PRO A 286 -0.13 9.36 -1.68
CA PRO A 286 1.01 8.96 -2.52
C PRO A 286 0.64 8.68 -3.98
N ALA A 287 1.60 8.87 -4.87
CA ALA A 287 1.63 8.21 -6.17
C ALA A 287 2.40 6.89 -6.04
N ILE A 288 1.92 5.87 -6.75
CA ILE A 288 2.60 4.57 -6.85
C ILE A 288 3.56 4.60 -8.05
N VAL A 289 4.78 4.09 -7.84
CA VAL A 289 5.82 3.97 -8.85
C VAL A 289 6.40 2.56 -8.79
N GLU A 290 6.34 1.82 -9.89
CA GLU A 290 7.02 0.52 -10.01
C GLU A 290 8.47 0.76 -10.47
N ILE A 291 9.43 0.56 -9.58
CA ILE A 291 10.86 0.82 -9.81
C ILE A 291 11.58 -0.53 -10.03
N SER A 292 12.25 -0.67 -11.17
CA SER A 292 13.02 -1.86 -11.51
C SER A 292 14.33 -1.91 -10.72
N SER A 293 14.59 -3.08 -10.12
CA SER A 293 15.82 -3.42 -9.38
C SER A 293 16.93 -3.94 -10.29
#